data_AF-A0A3C0JQP7-F1
#
_entry.id   AF-A0A3C0JQP7-F1
#
_cell.length_a   1.000
_cell.length_b   1.000
_cell.length_c   1.000
_cell.angle_alpha   90.00
_cell.angle_beta   90.00
_cell.angle_gamma   90.00
#
_symmetry.space_group_name_H-M   'P 1'
#
loop_
_entity.id
_entity.type
_entity.pdbx_description
1 polymer ?
#
loop_
_entity_poly.entity_id
_entity_poly.type
_entity_poly.pdbx_seq_one_letter_code
_entity_poly.pdbx_strand_id
1 'polypeptide(L)'
;LAYYNGLVFEVTHPSCETPLAGGGRYDDLAQALGSPEPLPALGFAYTLEALLEAVEHSGAADDGASEASGALVIADSPKSYRAALRAASDLRQQGIQTELDVRGRDLGEGLVYARKSGMAQVVVVSVDGQRTAHSAEPDRR
;
A
#
# COMPACT_ATOMS: atom_id res chain seq x y z
N LEU A 1 -2.21 3.55 -36.58
CA LEU A 1 -1.59 4.88 -36.43
C LEU A 1 -2.28 5.99 -37.25
N ALA A 2 -3.51 5.79 -37.76
CA ALA A 2 -4.09 6.67 -38.80
C ALA A 2 -5.11 7.70 -38.26
N TYR A 3 -4.91 8.23 -37.06
CA TYR A 3 -5.76 9.31 -36.51
C TYR A 3 -4.96 10.45 -35.86
N TYR A 4 -3.63 10.31 -35.73
CA TYR A 4 -2.79 11.41 -35.28
C TYR A 4 -2.55 12.39 -36.42
N ASN A 5 -2.72 13.68 -36.14
CA ASN A 5 -2.63 14.77 -37.12
C ASN A 5 -1.69 15.90 -36.68
N GLY A 6 -0.84 15.64 -35.68
CA GLY A 6 0.15 16.59 -35.18
C GLY A 6 1.32 15.89 -34.49
N LEU A 7 1.71 16.40 -33.32
CA LEU A 7 2.77 15.80 -32.50
C LEU A 7 2.46 14.34 -32.19
N VAL A 8 3.45 13.47 -32.33
CA VAL A 8 3.42 12.08 -31.85
C VAL A 8 4.64 11.87 -30.97
N PHE A 9 4.46 11.20 -29.83
CA PHE A 9 5.54 10.93 -28.88
C PHE A 9 5.43 9.54 -28.29
N GLU A 10 6.55 9.10 -27.73
CA GLU A 10 6.71 7.83 -27.04
C GLU A 10 7.54 8.06 -25.78
N VAL A 11 7.19 7.38 -24.69
CA VAL A 11 7.91 7.40 -23.42
C VAL A 11 8.62 6.07 -23.26
N THR A 12 9.95 6.12 -23.13
CA THR A 12 10.80 4.94 -22.98
C THR A 12 11.62 5.03 -21.71
N HIS A 13 12.08 3.88 -21.21
CA HIS A 13 12.97 3.79 -20.07
C HIS A 13 14.12 2.81 -20.39
N PRO A 14 15.38 3.11 -20.04
CA PRO A 14 16.52 2.27 -20.43
C PRO A 14 16.44 0.81 -19.95
N SER A 15 15.72 0.57 -18.84
CA SER A 15 15.54 -0.76 -18.26
C SER A 15 14.35 -1.54 -18.83
N CYS A 16 13.60 -0.98 -19.77
CA CYS A 16 12.41 -1.60 -20.35
C CYS A 16 12.61 -1.81 -21.84
N GLU A 17 12.36 -3.03 -22.33
CA GLU A 17 12.48 -3.34 -23.76
C GLU A 17 11.34 -2.73 -24.59
N THR A 18 10.18 -2.49 -23.96
CA THR A 18 9.01 -1.90 -24.60
C THR A 18 8.76 -0.47 -24.12
N PRO A 19 8.19 0.40 -24.99
CA PRO A 19 7.77 1.73 -24.58
C PRO A 19 6.74 1.69 -23.45
N LEU A 20 6.92 2.57 -22.47
CA LEU A 20 6.01 2.69 -21.32
C LEU A 20 4.68 3.33 -21.71
N ALA A 21 4.73 4.32 -22.60
CA ALA A 21 3.56 5.05 -23.06
C ALA A 21 3.75 5.58 -24.47
N GLY A 22 2.64 5.76 -25.17
CA GLY A 22 2.61 6.34 -26.52
C GLY A 22 1.41 7.26 -26.67
N GLY A 23 1.60 8.37 -27.36
CA GLY A 23 0.57 9.38 -27.49
C GLY A 23 0.80 10.35 -28.63
N GLY A 24 -0.13 11.28 -28.76
CA GLY A 24 -0.06 12.30 -29.79
C GLY A 24 -1.31 13.16 -29.87
N ARG A 25 -1.29 14.09 -30.82
CA ARG A 25 -2.38 15.01 -31.14
C ARG A 25 -3.31 14.41 -32.19
N TYR A 26 -4.62 14.49 -31.97
CA TYR A 26 -5.67 13.86 -32.77
C TYR A 26 -6.93 14.73 -32.90
N ASP A 27 -6.79 15.93 -33.47
CA ASP A 27 -7.89 16.91 -33.50
C ASP A 27 -9.13 16.43 -34.29
N ASP A 28 -8.92 15.54 -35.27
CA ASP A 28 -9.98 15.10 -36.18
C ASP A 28 -10.73 13.85 -35.66
N LEU A 29 -10.25 13.23 -34.57
CA LEU A 29 -10.82 11.98 -34.06
C LEU A 29 -12.28 12.16 -33.61
N ALA A 30 -12.58 13.25 -32.91
CA ALA A 30 -13.93 13.53 -32.46
C ALA A 30 -14.89 13.71 -33.65
N GLN A 31 -14.42 14.36 -34.73
CA GLN A 31 -15.22 14.55 -35.94
C GLN A 31 -15.48 13.22 -36.66
N ALA A 32 -14.46 12.37 -36.76
CA ALA A 32 -14.62 11.02 -37.31
C ALA A 32 -15.63 10.15 -36.51
N LEU A 33 -15.89 10.50 -35.25
CA LEU A 33 -16.85 9.84 -34.36
C LEU A 33 -18.20 10.58 -34.24
N GLY A 34 -18.45 11.62 -35.04
CA GLY A 34 -19.75 12.29 -35.12
C GLY A 34 -19.84 13.66 -34.46
N SER A 35 -18.72 14.26 -34.03
CA SER A 35 -18.69 15.67 -33.64
C SER A 35 -19.00 16.58 -34.84
N PRO A 36 -19.81 17.63 -34.68
CA PRO A 36 -20.13 18.56 -35.77
C PRO A 36 -18.91 19.34 -36.25
N GLU A 37 -17.91 19.55 -35.39
CA GLU A 37 -16.69 20.29 -35.69
C GLU A 37 -15.45 19.50 -35.21
N PRO A 38 -14.27 19.72 -35.83
CA PRO A 38 -13.00 19.23 -35.31
C PRO A 38 -12.77 19.72 -33.89
N LEU A 39 -12.23 18.86 -33.03
CA LEU A 39 -11.99 19.18 -31.61
C LEU A 39 -10.52 18.98 -31.30
N PRO A 40 -9.74 20.05 -31.08
CA PRO A 40 -8.33 19.92 -30.76
C PRO A 40 -8.11 19.03 -29.53
N ALA A 41 -7.32 17.97 -29.71
CA ALA A 41 -7.17 16.94 -28.69
C ALA A 41 -5.76 16.36 -28.69
N LEU A 42 -5.24 16.08 -27.50
CA LEU A 42 -3.97 15.40 -27.27
C LEU A 42 -4.12 14.47 -26.08
N GLY A 43 -3.52 13.29 -26.19
CA GLY A 43 -3.55 12.29 -25.15
C GLY A 43 -2.54 11.19 -25.40
N PHE A 44 -2.46 10.28 -24.45
CA PHE A 44 -1.59 9.11 -24.51
C PHE A 44 -2.24 7.96 -23.76
N ALA A 45 -1.75 6.76 -24.04
CA ALA A 45 -2.00 5.58 -23.23
C ALA A 45 -0.66 5.02 -22.76
N TYR A 46 -0.69 4.31 -21.64
CA TYR A 46 0.46 3.62 -21.09
C TYR A 46 0.11 2.15 -20.84
N THR A 47 1.15 1.31 -20.80
CA THR A 47 1.03 -0.11 -20.49
C THR A 47 1.35 -0.31 -19.02
N LEU A 48 0.38 -0.77 -18.24
CA LEU A 48 0.56 -0.91 -16.79
C LEU A 48 1.65 -1.95 -16.48
N GLU A 49 1.72 -3.03 -17.23
CA GLU A 49 2.70 -4.10 -17.07
C GLU A 49 4.13 -3.59 -17.25
N ALA A 50 4.38 -2.82 -18.31
CA ALA A 50 5.69 -2.20 -18.57
C ALA A 50 6.05 -1.16 -17.50
N LEU A 51 5.05 -0.43 -16.97
CA LEU A 51 5.25 0.51 -15.87
C LEU A 51 5.63 -0.22 -14.57
N LEU A 52 4.97 -1.33 -14.24
CA LEU A 52 5.29 -2.14 -13.06
C LEU A 52 6.69 -2.73 -13.17
N GLU A 53 7.06 -3.28 -14.33
CA GLU A 53 8.41 -3.75 -14.61
C GLU A 53 9.44 -2.63 -14.40
N ALA A 54 9.18 -1.42 -14.89
CA ALA A 54 10.07 -0.28 -14.68
C ALA A 54 10.26 0.06 -13.19
N VAL A 55 9.18 0.00 -12.40
CA VAL A 55 9.20 0.26 -10.96
C VAL A 55 9.99 -0.82 -10.21
N GLU A 56 9.79 -2.09 -10.54
CA GLU A 56 10.56 -3.21 -9.96
C GLU A 56 12.06 -3.06 -10.23
N HIS A 57 12.44 -2.71 -11.46
CA HIS A 57 13.84 -2.48 -11.83
C HIS A 57 14.46 -1.23 -11.18
N SER A 58 13.63 -0.24 -10.83
CA SER A 58 14.09 0.99 -10.19
C SER A 58 14.35 0.85 -8.68
N GLY A 59 13.98 -0.28 -8.07
CA GLY A 59 14.04 -0.50 -6.62
C GLY A 59 13.01 0.32 -5.82
N ALA A 60 12.22 1.18 -6.48
CA ALA A 60 11.25 2.06 -5.83
C ALA A 60 9.97 1.33 -5.34
N ALA A 61 9.80 0.06 -5.69
CA ALA A 61 8.71 -0.78 -5.16
C ALA A 61 8.84 -1.00 -3.63
N ASP A 62 10.03 -0.80 -3.06
CA ASP A 62 10.33 -1.08 -1.65
C ASP A 62 10.24 0.16 -0.74
N ASP A 63 10.08 1.38 -1.29
CA ASP A 63 10.04 2.62 -0.51
C ASP A 63 8.67 2.89 0.17
N GLY A 64 7.72 1.96 0.06
CA GLY A 64 6.34 2.13 0.52
C GLY A 64 5.84 1.08 1.52
N ALA A 65 6.59 0.00 1.75
CA ALA A 65 6.43 -0.78 2.98
C ALA A 65 7.06 0.04 4.09
N SER A 66 6.36 1.10 4.49
CA SER A 66 6.65 1.85 5.69
C SER A 66 7.08 0.85 6.76
N GLU A 67 8.23 1.07 7.36
CA GLU A 67 8.64 0.45 8.62
C GLU A 67 7.64 0.70 9.77
N ALA A 68 6.41 1.13 9.48
CA ALA A 68 5.23 0.98 10.30
C ALA A 68 4.91 -0.51 10.48
N SER A 69 5.79 -1.20 11.17
CA SER A 69 5.49 -2.51 11.68
C SER A 69 4.34 -2.38 12.68
N GLY A 70 3.20 -2.96 12.30
CA GLY A 70 1.99 -2.84 13.09
C GLY A 70 2.11 -3.53 14.45
N ALA A 71 1.17 -3.22 15.35
CA ALA A 71 1.06 -3.85 16.65
C ALA A 71 -0.32 -4.50 16.84
N LEU A 72 -0.35 -5.71 17.38
CA LEU A 72 -1.56 -6.34 17.91
C LEU A 72 -1.63 -6.10 19.42
N VAL A 73 -2.70 -5.49 19.90
CA VAL A 73 -2.96 -5.32 21.34
C VAL A 73 -3.85 -6.44 21.84
N ILE A 74 -3.45 -7.13 22.91
CA ILE A 74 -4.19 -8.22 23.55
C ILE A 74 -4.51 -7.84 24.98
N ALA A 75 -5.75 -8.07 25.41
CA ALA A 75 -6.13 -7.99 26.82
C ALA A 75 -5.80 -9.32 27.51
N ASP A 76 -5.05 -9.29 28.61
CA ASP A 76 -4.71 -10.51 29.37
C ASP A 76 -5.92 -11.15 30.09
N SER A 77 -7.03 -10.41 30.17
CA SER A 77 -8.25 -10.81 30.84
C SER A 77 -9.43 -9.96 30.35
N PRO A 78 -10.68 -10.42 30.51
CA PRO A 78 -11.85 -9.61 30.14
C PRO A 78 -11.92 -8.26 30.88
N LYS A 79 -11.33 -8.17 32.08
CA LYS A 79 -11.29 -6.93 32.88
C LYS A 79 -10.31 -5.89 32.31
N SER A 80 -9.26 -6.33 31.63
CA SER A 80 -8.26 -5.44 31.04
C SER A 80 -8.66 -4.89 29.66
N TYR A 81 -9.79 -5.33 29.08
CA TYR A 81 -10.23 -4.90 27.75
C TYR A 81 -10.34 -3.37 27.59
N ARG A 82 -10.84 -2.66 28.62
CA ARG A 82 -10.89 -1.18 28.59
C ARG A 82 -9.50 -0.55 28.59
N ALA A 83 -8.53 -1.13 29.29
CA ALA A 83 -7.15 -0.68 29.29
C ALA A 83 -6.47 -0.99 27.94
N ALA A 84 -6.74 -2.17 27.37
CA ALA A 84 -6.26 -2.57 26.04
C ALA A 84 -6.79 -1.64 24.94
N LEU A 85 -8.08 -1.27 24.98
CA LEU A 85 -8.67 -0.31 24.04
C LEU A 85 -7.98 1.07 24.12
N ARG A 86 -7.68 1.55 25.33
CA ARG A 86 -6.92 2.79 25.54
C ARG A 86 -5.51 2.68 24.97
N ALA A 87 -4.79 1.60 25.28
CA ALA A 87 -3.46 1.35 24.75
C ALA A 87 -3.45 1.33 23.21
N ALA A 88 -4.43 0.67 22.58
CA ALA A 88 -4.58 0.66 21.13
C ALA A 88 -4.86 2.05 20.56
N SER A 89 -5.65 2.88 21.25
CA SER A 89 -5.89 4.27 20.85
C SER A 89 -4.61 5.12 20.93
N ASP A 90 -3.83 4.98 21.99
CA ASP A 90 -2.58 5.73 22.17
C ASP A 90 -1.55 5.38 21.08
N LEU A 91 -1.40 4.08 20.77
CA LEU A 91 -0.49 3.64 19.70
C LEU A 91 -0.92 4.18 18.33
N ARG A 92 -2.22 4.21 18.03
CA ARG A 92 -2.73 4.83 16.79
C ARG A 92 -2.46 6.33 16.72
N GLN A 93 -2.58 7.04 17.84
CA GLN A 93 -2.27 8.48 17.90
C GLN A 93 -0.78 8.77 17.67
N GLN A 94 0.09 7.79 17.95
CA GLN A 94 1.53 7.84 17.66
C GLN A 94 1.88 7.44 16.21
N GLY A 95 0.88 7.14 15.37
CA GLY A 95 1.07 6.73 13.98
C GLY A 95 1.36 5.24 13.79
N ILE A 96 1.30 4.42 14.85
CA ILE A 96 1.52 2.98 14.76
C ILE A 96 0.24 2.31 14.28
N GLN A 97 0.32 1.56 13.18
CA GLN A 97 -0.78 0.72 12.71
C GLN A 97 -1.12 -0.31 13.79
N THR A 98 -2.28 -0.19 14.41
CA THR A 98 -2.59 -0.99 15.61
C THR A 98 -3.95 -1.68 15.51
N GLU A 99 -3.94 -3.00 15.72
CA GLU A 99 -5.14 -3.82 15.91
C GLU A 99 -5.38 -4.12 17.39
N LEU A 100 -6.65 -4.30 17.76
CA LEU A 100 -7.03 -4.79 19.08
C LEU A 100 -7.65 -6.17 18.91
N ASP A 101 -7.17 -7.14 19.69
CA ASP A 101 -7.79 -8.46 19.71
C ASP A 101 -9.19 -8.39 20.33
N VAL A 102 -10.15 -8.98 19.62
CA VAL A 102 -11.54 -9.14 20.06
C VAL A 102 -11.95 -10.61 20.16
N ARG A 103 -11.03 -11.53 19.86
CA ARG A 103 -11.29 -12.97 19.81
C ARG A 103 -10.87 -13.69 21.10
N GLY A 104 -10.24 -12.98 22.04
CA GLY A 104 -9.74 -13.54 23.29
C GLY A 104 -8.49 -14.39 23.09
N ARG A 105 -7.62 -14.00 22.14
CA ARG A 105 -6.38 -14.72 21.84
C ARG A 105 -5.41 -14.63 23.00
N ASP A 106 -4.68 -15.71 23.25
CA ASP A 106 -3.50 -15.64 24.11
C ASP A 106 -2.28 -15.05 23.37
N LEU A 107 -1.18 -14.85 24.09
CA LEU A 107 0.06 -14.31 23.52
C LEU A 107 0.61 -15.19 22.38
N GLY A 108 0.51 -16.51 22.49
CA GLY A 108 1.04 -17.44 21.48
C GLY A 108 0.25 -17.34 20.18
N GLU A 109 -1.06 -17.40 20.26
CA GLU A 109 -1.98 -17.17 19.13
C GLU A 109 -1.82 -15.76 18.54
N GLY A 110 -1.61 -14.78 19.41
CA GLY A 110 -1.32 -13.40 19.07
C GLY A 110 -0.06 -13.24 18.22
N LEU A 111 1.04 -13.87 18.63
CA LEU A 111 2.31 -13.82 17.88
C LEU A 111 2.19 -14.50 16.52
N VAL A 112 1.48 -15.62 16.44
CA VAL A 112 1.20 -16.29 15.15
C VAL A 112 0.37 -15.41 14.23
N TYR A 113 -0.65 -14.73 14.77
CA TYR A 113 -1.48 -13.80 14.01
C TYR A 113 -0.68 -12.58 13.55
N ALA A 114 0.04 -11.93 14.46
CA ALA A 114 0.86 -10.74 14.17
C ALA A 114 1.86 -11.03 13.04
N ARG A 115 2.55 -12.17 13.08
CA ARG A 115 3.44 -12.63 12.00
C ARG A 115 2.73 -12.78 10.66
N LYS A 116 1.57 -13.44 10.64
CA LYS A 116 0.78 -13.62 9.41
C LYS A 116 0.26 -12.30 8.84
N SER A 117 -0.02 -11.34 9.71
CA SER A 117 -0.55 -10.03 9.35
C SER A 117 0.54 -8.96 9.13
N GLY A 118 1.83 -9.32 9.15
CA GLY A 118 2.94 -8.37 8.92
C GLY A 118 3.15 -7.36 10.05
N MET A 119 2.66 -7.63 11.26
CA MET A 119 2.86 -6.81 12.45
C MET A 119 4.15 -7.23 13.15
N ALA A 120 5.01 -6.31 13.57
CA ALA A 120 6.23 -6.68 14.31
C ALA A 120 6.00 -6.87 15.81
N GLN A 121 4.85 -6.47 16.37
CA GLN A 121 4.69 -6.46 17.82
C GLN A 121 3.34 -7.00 18.27
N VAL A 122 3.36 -7.67 19.43
CA VAL A 122 2.17 -7.98 20.22
C VAL A 122 2.30 -7.29 21.57
N VAL A 123 1.34 -6.46 21.94
CA VAL A 123 1.30 -5.71 23.20
C VAL A 123 0.22 -6.31 24.09
N VAL A 124 0.63 -7.00 25.16
CA VAL A 124 -0.28 -7.54 26.17
C VAL A 124 -0.55 -6.46 27.21
N VAL A 125 -1.82 -6.26 27.55
CA VAL A 125 -2.26 -5.21 28.48
C VAL A 125 -2.97 -5.85 29.67
N SER A 126 -2.51 -5.48 30.87
CA SER A 126 -3.09 -5.92 32.14
C SER A 126 -4.18 -4.99 32.68
N VAL A 127 -4.90 -5.45 33.69
CA VAL A 127 -6.00 -4.68 34.32
C VAL A 127 -5.53 -3.37 34.94
N ASP A 128 -4.29 -3.33 35.41
CA ASP A 128 -3.64 -2.15 35.99
C ASP A 128 -3.13 -1.18 34.90
N GLY A 129 -3.28 -1.54 33.63
CA GLY A 129 -2.83 -0.76 32.48
C GLY A 129 -1.35 -0.94 32.14
N GLN A 130 -0.66 -1.92 32.76
CA GLN A 130 0.70 -2.28 32.36
C GLN A 130 0.68 -2.87 30.95
N ARG A 131 1.68 -2.50 30.14
CA ARG A 131 1.82 -2.93 28.74
C ARG A 131 3.13 -3.70 28.61
N THR A 132 3.06 -4.91 28.08
CA THR A 132 4.23 -5.74 27.79
C THR A 132 4.29 -5.99 26.29
N ALA A 133 5.34 -5.50 25.64
CA ALA A 133 5.54 -5.68 24.21
C ALA A 133 6.37 -6.95 23.93
N HIS A 134 5.95 -7.72 22.94
CA HIS A 134 6.61 -8.93 22.46
C HIS A 134 6.89 -8.78 20.97
N SER A 135 8.13 -9.06 20.54
CA SER A 135 8.46 -9.06 19.12
C SER A 135 7.83 -10.25 18.41
N ALA A 136 7.13 -9.97 17.33
CA ALA A 136 6.61 -10.94 16.38
C ALA A 136 7.61 -11.22 15.23
N GLU A 137 8.67 -10.41 15.08
CA GLU A 137 9.69 -10.67 14.05
C GLU A 137 10.38 -12.02 14.26
N PRO A 138 10.70 -12.76 13.18
CA PRO A 138 11.57 -13.91 13.27
C PRO A 138 12.98 -13.46 13.67
N ASP A 139 13.61 -14.23 14.56
CA ASP A 139 15.01 -14.04 14.97
C ASP A 139 15.89 -14.06 13.71
N ARG A 140 16.38 -12.90 13.27
CA ARG A 140 17.27 -12.79 12.10
C ARG A 140 18.61 -13.46 12.45
N ARG A 141 18.80 -14.72 12.03
CA ARG A 141 20.10 -15.40 11.97
C ARG A 141 20.72 -15.27 10.60
#